data_AF-R7KDL2-F1
#
_entry.id   AF-R7KDL2-F1
#
_cell.length_a   1.000
_cell.length_b   1.000
_cell.length_c   1.000
_cell.angle_alpha   90.00
_cell.angle_beta   90.00
_cell.angle_gamma   90.00
#
_symmetry.space_group_name_H-M   'P 1'
#
loop_
_entity.id
_entity.type
_entity.pdbx_description
1 polymer ?
#
loop_
_entity_poly.entity_id
_entity_poly.type
_entity_poly.pdbx_seq_one_letter_code
_entity_poly.pdbx_strand_id
1 'polypeptide(L)' 'MNKKIKVEVIEKYLSENNLTKQKFCKMCRICSATLNRILQHNVGVRFLTLLKIARIIKISTINLYTVL' A
#
# COMPACT_ATOMS: atom_id res chain seq x y z
N MET A 1 18.10 -2.57 -9.87
CA MET A 1 16.64 -2.76 -9.88
C MET A 1 16.00 -1.81 -8.87
N ASN A 2 15.44 -0.70 -9.33
CA ASN A 2 14.79 0.28 -8.47
C ASN A 2 13.33 -0.11 -8.31
N LYS A 3 13.06 -0.81 -7.20
CA LYS A 3 11.72 -1.22 -6.80
C LYS A 3 11.00 0.00 -6.21
N LYS A 4 9.83 0.37 -6.74
CA LYS A 4 9.06 1.51 -6.21
C LYS A 4 7.61 1.12 -5.96
N ILE A 5 7.13 1.39 -4.75
CA ILE A 5 5.72 1.33 -4.41
C ILE A 5 5.10 2.69 -4.78
N LYS A 6 4.00 2.66 -5.52
CA LYS A 6 3.22 3.86 -5.88
C LYS A 6 2.35 4.29 -4.71
N VAL A 7 2.99 4.97 -3.74
CA VAL A 7 2.36 5.45 -2.50
C VAL A 7 1.18 6.38 -2.79
N GLU A 8 1.29 7.18 -3.85
CA GLU A 8 0.26 8.10 -4.33
C GLU A 8 -1.09 7.40 -4.58
N VAL A 9 -1.07 6.14 -5.01
CA VAL A 9 -2.29 5.35 -5.24
C VAL A 9 -2.99 5.01 -3.92
N ILE A 10 -2.20 4.73 -2.87
CA ILE A 10 -2.71 4.45 -1.53
C ILE A 10 -3.27 5.72 -0.91
N GLU A 11 -2.55 6.85 -1.02
CA GLU A 11 -2.99 8.14 -0.47
C GLU A 11 -4.27 8.64 -1.12
N LYS A 12 -4.36 8.53 -2.45
CA LYS A 12 -5.59 8.85 -3.20
C LYS A 12 -6.77 8.02 -2.71
N TYR A 13 -6.60 6.69 -2.58
CA TYR A 13 -7.66 5.81 -2.10
C TYR A 13 -8.13 6.19 -0.69
N LEU A 14 -7.20 6.54 0.22
CA LEU A 14 -7.55 6.99 1.58
C LEU A 14 -8.38 8.28 1.55
N SER A 15 -7.97 9.24 0.73
CA SER A 15 -8.65 10.54 0.58
C SER A 15 -10.06 10.37 -0.01
N GLU A 16 -10.21 9.67 -1.13
CA GLU A 16 -11.49 9.49 -1.82
C GLU A 16 -12.52 8.73 -0.95
N ASN A 17 -12.05 7.87 -0.05
CA ASN A 17 -12.91 7.07 0.82
C ASN A 17 -13.03 7.64 2.26
N ASN A 18 -12.47 8.82 2.54
CA ASN A 18 -12.42 9.40 3.88
C ASN A 18 -11.92 8.41 4.95
N LEU A 19 -10.88 7.63 4.62
CA LEU A 19 -10.34 6.59 5.48
C LEU A 19 -9.15 7.08 6.29
N THR A 20 -9.18 6.82 7.59
CA THR A 20 -7.99 6.97 8.41
C THR A 20 -7.00 5.85 8.12
N LYS A 21 -5.70 6.13 8.27
CA LYS A 21 -4.62 5.12 8.14
C LYS A 21 -4.88 3.89 9.00
N GLN A 22 -5.42 4.08 10.20
CA GLN A 22 -5.74 2.99 11.13
C GLN A 22 -6.89 2.10 10.62
N LYS A 23 -7.98 2.69 10.10
CA LYS A 23 -9.10 1.94 9.52
C LYS A 23 -8.64 1.15 8.29
N PHE A 24 -7.84 1.77 7.44
CA PHE A 24 -7.24 1.12 6.28
C PHE A 24 -6.32 -0.04 6.65
N CYS A 25 -5.48 0.12 7.69
CA CYS A 25 -4.64 -0.97 8.21
C CYS A 25 -5.47 -2.19 8.65
N LYS A 26 -6.59 -1.94 9.36
CA LYS A 26 -7.52 -3.01 9.77
C LYS A 26 -8.12 -3.73 8.56
N MET A 27 -8.55 -2.98 7.54
CA MET A 27 -9.10 -3.54 6.30
C MET A 27 -8.06 -4.40 5.56
N CYS A 28 -6.82 -3.93 5.46
CA CYS A 28 -5.73 -4.65 4.81
C CYS A 28 -5.15 -5.79 5.67
N ARG A 29 -5.52 -5.88 6.95
CA ARG A 29 -4.90 -6.82 7.93
C ARG A 29 -3.39 -6.66 7.99
N ILE A 30 -2.93 -5.42 8.14
CA ILE A 30 -1.53 -5.01 8.32
C ILE A 30 -1.41 -4.10 9.56
N CYS A 31 -0.22 -4.00 10.14
CA CYS A 31 0.01 -3.05 11.23
C CYS A 31 0.35 -1.65 10.70
N SER A 32 0.06 -0.61 11.50
CA SER A 32 0.36 0.79 11.15
C SER A 32 1.83 1.03 10.83
N ALA A 33 2.75 0.33 11.49
CA ALA A 33 4.18 0.42 11.20
C ALA A 33 4.51 -0.05 9.77
N THR A 34 3.82 -1.08 9.28
CA THR A 34 4.00 -1.56 7.90
C THR A 34 3.45 -0.55 6.90
N LEU A 35 2.27 0.03 7.15
CA LEU A 35 1.74 1.09 6.30
C LEU A 35 2.67 2.31 6.27
N ASN A 36 3.16 2.77 7.41
CA ASN A 36 4.07 3.90 7.48
C ASN A 36 5.37 3.66 6.70
N ARG A 37 5.95 2.46 6.79
CA ARG A 37 7.11 2.08 5.97
C ARG A 37 6.81 2.13 4.47
N ILE A 38 5.63 1.68 4.06
CA ILE A 38 5.18 1.76 2.66
C ILE A 38 5.08 3.22 2.22
N LEU A 39 4.42 4.07 3.01
CA LEU A 39 4.25 5.49 2.71
C LEU A 39 5.58 6.25 2.66
N GLN A 40 6.59 5.80 3.41
CA GLN A 40 7.96 6.33 3.37
C GLN A 40 8.81 5.73 2.23
N HIS A 41 8.20 5.07 1.24
CA HIS A 41 8.85 4.40 0.12
C HIS A 41 9.91 3.35 0.51
N ASN A 42 9.81 2.74 1.69
CA ASN A 42 10.77 1.73 2.13
C ASN A 42 10.54 0.39 1.40
N VAL A 43 11.57 -0.05 0.68
CA VAL A 43 11.56 -1.19 -0.26
C VAL A 43 11.56 -2.59 0.38
N GLY A 44 11.65 -2.70 1.70
CA GLY A 44 11.68 -3.98 2.43
C GLY A 44 10.33 -4.67 2.65
N VAL A 45 9.27 -4.25 1.95
CA VAL A 45 7.90 -4.74 2.20
C VAL A 45 7.66 -6.08 1.52
N ARG A 46 7.15 -7.05 2.28
CA ARG A 46 6.83 -8.40 1.76
C ARG A 46 5.78 -8.32 0.66
N PHE A 47 5.96 -9.11 -0.42
CA PHE A 47 5.01 -9.16 -1.54
C PHE A 47 3.57 -9.50 -1.11
N LEU A 48 3.39 -10.39 -0.12
CA LEU A 48 2.08 -10.70 0.47
C LEU A 48 1.37 -9.47 1.06
N THR A 49 2.11 -8.51 1.61
CA THR A 49 1.55 -7.25 2.10
C THR A 49 1.03 -6.40 0.95
N LEU A 50 1.76 -6.34 -0.16
CA LEU A 50 1.36 -5.62 -1.37
C LEU A 50 0.09 -6.24 -1.99
N LEU A 51 -0.01 -7.58 -2.00
CA LEU A 51 -1.22 -8.28 -2.45
C LEU A 51 -2.45 -7.94 -1.61
N LYS A 52 -2.31 -7.91 -0.28
CA LYS A 52 -3.41 -7.52 0.62
C LYS A 52 -3.90 -6.11 0.34
N ILE A 53 -2.97 -5.16 0.15
CA ILE A 53 -3.29 -3.76 -0.14
C ILE A 53 -3.96 -3.63 -1.52
N ALA A 54 -3.37 -4.25 -2.55
CA ALA A 54 -3.89 -4.24 -3.91
C ALA A 54 -5.33 -4.79 -3.98
N ARG A 55 -5.63 -5.84 -3.20
CA ARG A 55 -6.98 -6.41 -3.08
C ARG A 55 -7.99 -5.43 -2.51
N ILE A 56 -7.62 -4.65 -1.49
CA ILE A 56 -8.53 -3.65 -0.89
C ILE A 56 -8.74 -2.47 -1.83
N ILE A 57 -7.68 -2.00 -2.50
CA ILE A 57 -7.74 -0.90 -3.46
C ILE A 57 -8.40 -1.33 -4.80
N LYS A 58 -8.60 -2.65 -5.00
CA LYS A 58 -9.15 -3.25 -6.23
C LYS A 58 -8.33 -2.95 -7.49
N ILE A 59 -7.00 -3.01 -7.36
CA ILE A 59 -6.06 -2.85 -8.49
C ILE A 59 -5.14 -4.06 -8.59
N SER A 60 -4.51 -4.25 -9.74
CA SER A 60 -3.46 -5.25 -9.89
C SER A 60 -2.22 -4.85 -9.07
N THR A 61 -1.50 -5.83 -8.53
CA THR A 61 -0.28 -5.57 -7.76
C THR A 61 0.82 -4.94 -8.61
N ILE A 62 0.85 -5.22 -9.91
CA ILE A 62 1.75 -4.59 -10.89
C ILE A 62 1.48 -3.08 -11.00
N ASN A 63 0.22 -2.66 -10.89
CA ASN A 63 -0.13 -1.24 -10.90
C ASN A 63 0.27 -0.53 -9.60
N LEU A 64 0.35 -1.25 -8.48
CA LEU A 64 0.78 -0.75 -7.16
C LEU A 64 2.31 -0.76 -6.97
N TYR A 65 3.00 -1.67 -7.65
CA TYR A 65 4.42 -1.94 -7.47
C TYR A 65 5.12 -2.11 -8.81
N THR A 66 6.12 -1.28 -9.07
CA THR A 66 6.92 -1.34 -10.30
C THR A 66 8.33 -1.83 -9.99
N VAL A 67 8.82 -2.74 -10.82
CA VAL A 67 10.22 -3.17 -10.89
C VAL A 67 10.80 -2.53 -12.15
N LEU A 68 11.67 -1.52 -11.98
CA LEU A 68 12.52 -0.98 -13.05
C LEU A 68 13.91 -1.63 -12.97
#